data_AF-A0A1C5NCF7-F1
#
_entry.id   AF-A0A1C5NCF7-F1
#
_cell.length_a   1.000
_cell.length_b   1.000
_cell.length_c   1.000
_cell.angle_alpha   90.00
_cell.angle_beta   90.00
_cell.angle_gamma   90.00
#
_symmetry.space_group_name_H-M   'P 1'
#
loop_
_entity.id
_entity.type
_entity.pdbx_description
1 polymer ?
#
loop_
_entity_poly.entity_id
_entity_poly.type
_entity_poly.pdbx_seq_one_letter_code
_entity_poly.pdbx_strand_id
1 'polypeptide(L)'
;MDIFSMVLSLLSGVALFLFGMQLMGDGLKMVAGDKLESFLYKMTNTSLKGVALGAGVTSVIQSSSATTVMVVGFVNSGMMKLRQAIGIIMGANIGTSITGWILCLSYINGSSGIAKVLSTATISAVVAIVGIVMKMVSKRTVYRNVGNIMLGFSILMFGMQTMSGAVAPLKESEAFTNMLTMFSNPLAGILLGIAFTAILQSASAAVGILQALSVTGSLTFATAFPIILGIGVGAACPVLISAIGANKNGQRTALVYLINDLFGMVIWGTVFYVSNIFVHYPFLDMTMSPVAIAIINTAFRAATVCVLFGFIPKIEKLVCKLIKDSPEDLEDMADSADFDLLEERLLAYPALAIGQCRRVLRGMSKNVRKNVGRALDLVDGYERERYNKVQSKEELIDKYETKIGEYLIQLTKREMNTAQTRQVSLYLHIISDLERVGDYASNVARVTNEINESNIELSKEAIGELDVIMGAVRETVSLTETTLREREEEGAFRVRSLSLVVAALAEEMKMRHVTRLSHGDCELRQGTAFNELLNSFERITAHCTGAVTAVIKMEENDPNMHIHSSILDEEQDMQTKEKMLAQVKTHKPILDEYRRKYSID
;
A
#
# COMPACT_ATOMS: atom_id res chain seq x y z
N MET A 1 -17.05 -21.36 -31.44
CA MET A 1 -16.20 -21.57 -30.27
C MET A 1 -17.13 -21.80 -29.09
N ASP A 2 -17.01 -22.94 -28.42
CA ASP A 2 -17.92 -23.33 -27.34
C ASP A 2 -17.92 -22.28 -26.23
N ILE A 3 -19.10 -21.94 -25.70
CA ILE A 3 -19.27 -20.96 -24.61
C ILE A 3 -18.30 -21.25 -23.45
N PHE A 4 -18.01 -22.53 -23.22
CA PHE A 4 -17.02 -23.00 -22.29
C PHE A 4 -15.60 -22.43 -22.53
N SER A 5 -15.10 -22.41 -23.77
CA SER A 5 -13.77 -21.87 -24.07
C SER A 5 -13.72 -20.36 -23.92
N MET A 6 -14.82 -19.64 -24.20
CA MET A 6 -14.92 -18.20 -23.96
C MET A 6 -14.86 -17.88 -22.46
N VAL A 7 -15.63 -18.59 -21.63
CA VAL A 7 -15.62 -18.41 -20.17
C VAL A 7 -14.24 -18.73 -19.58
N LEU A 8 -13.63 -19.83 -20.00
CA LEU A 8 -12.31 -20.24 -19.51
C LEU A 8 -11.22 -19.25 -19.94
N SER A 9 -11.27 -18.75 -21.18
CA SER A 9 -10.35 -17.71 -21.67
C SER A 9 -10.56 -16.37 -20.95
N LEU A 10 -11.79 -16.04 -20.56
CA LEU A 10 -12.06 -14.84 -19.76
C LEU A 10 -11.47 -14.97 -18.36
N LEU A 11 -11.71 -16.10 -17.68
CA LEU A 11 -11.18 -16.36 -16.33
C LEU A 11 -9.65 -16.43 -16.31
N SER A 12 -9.02 -17.04 -17.33
CA SER A 12 -7.56 -17.05 -17.45
C SER A 12 -6.99 -15.64 -17.67
N GLY A 13 -7.68 -14.82 -18.47
CA GLY A 13 -7.35 -13.41 -18.65
C GLY A 13 -7.42 -12.62 -17.35
N VAL A 14 -8.47 -12.82 -16.53
CA VAL A 14 -8.60 -12.21 -15.20
C VAL A 14 -7.47 -12.65 -14.26
N ALA A 15 -7.16 -13.95 -14.22
CA ALA A 15 -6.09 -14.48 -13.37
C ALA A 15 -4.72 -13.89 -13.74
N LEU A 16 -4.38 -13.86 -15.04
CA LEU A 16 -3.14 -13.24 -15.52
C LEU A 16 -3.12 -11.74 -15.25
N PHE A 17 -4.24 -11.06 -15.41
CA PHE A 17 -4.36 -9.63 -15.12
C PHE A 17 -4.07 -9.31 -13.65
N LEU A 18 -4.70 -10.04 -12.71
CA LEU A 18 -4.48 -9.87 -11.28
C LEU A 18 -3.04 -10.22 -10.89
N PHE A 19 -2.48 -11.30 -11.43
CA PHE A 19 -1.08 -11.68 -11.20
C PHE A 19 -0.10 -10.62 -11.71
N GLY A 20 -0.33 -10.10 -12.92
CA GLY A 20 0.48 -9.03 -13.51
C GLY A 20 0.46 -7.76 -12.65
N MET A 21 -0.71 -7.42 -12.09
CA MET A 21 -0.84 -6.30 -11.15
C MET A 21 -0.03 -6.53 -9.88
N GLN A 22 -0.14 -7.70 -9.25
CA GLN A 22 0.60 -8.01 -8.04
C GLN A 22 2.11 -7.92 -8.29
N LEU A 23 2.60 -8.56 -9.35
CA LEU A 23 4.02 -8.53 -9.73
C LEU A 23 4.51 -7.10 -10.00
N MET A 24 3.70 -6.29 -10.67
CA MET A 24 4.01 -4.88 -10.90
C MET A 24 4.06 -4.11 -9.58
N GLY A 25 3.09 -4.29 -8.70
CA GLY A 25 3.01 -3.64 -7.39
C GLY A 25 4.21 -3.97 -6.50
N ASP A 26 4.59 -5.24 -6.41
CA ASP A 26 5.76 -5.69 -5.66
C ASP A 26 7.06 -5.16 -6.27
N GLY A 27 7.16 -5.20 -7.62
CA GLY A 27 8.28 -4.59 -8.35
C GLY A 27 8.43 -3.10 -8.04
N LEU A 28 7.32 -2.36 -7.96
CA LEU A 28 7.30 -0.94 -7.61
C LEU A 28 7.75 -0.70 -6.18
N LYS A 29 7.22 -1.45 -5.19
CA LYS A 29 7.66 -1.38 -3.80
C LYS A 29 9.16 -1.60 -3.66
N MET A 30 9.70 -2.55 -4.42
CA MET A 30 11.12 -2.91 -4.37
C MET A 30 12.05 -1.97 -5.19
N VAL A 31 11.50 -1.14 -6.09
CA VAL A 31 12.22 -0.04 -6.76
C VAL A 31 12.08 1.28 -5.99
N ALA A 32 11.08 1.40 -5.12
CA ALA A 32 10.75 2.61 -4.38
C ALA A 32 11.90 3.01 -3.43
N GLY A 33 12.84 3.79 -3.98
CA GLY A 33 13.62 4.75 -3.23
C GLY A 33 13.18 6.18 -3.58
N ASP A 34 13.71 7.18 -2.87
CA ASP A 34 13.30 8.60 -2.96
C ASP A 34 13.24 9.18 -4.39
N LYS A 35 13.98 8.59 -5.35
CA LYS A 35 14.09 9.11 -6.72
C LYS A 35 12.85 8.86 -7.60
N LEU A 36 12.22 7.68 -7.52
CA LEU A 36 11.06 7.36 -8.37
C LEU A 36 9.81 8.11 -7.87
N GLU A 37 9.64 8.14 -6.55
CA GLU A 37 8.59 8.94 -5.90
C GLU A 37 8.77 10.44 -6.24
N SER A 38 9.99 10.98 -6.14
CA SER A 38 10.29 12.37 -6.52
C SER A 38 10.02 12.66 -8.00
N PHE A 39 10.32 11.72 -8.90
CA PHE A 39 10.02 11.86 -10.33
C PHE A 39 8.52 11.92 -10.60
N LEU A 40 7.76 10.95 -10.07
CA LEU A 40 6.30 10.94 -10.19
C LEU A 40 5.70 12.20 -9.59
N TYR A 41 6.17 12.60 -8.40
CA TYR A 41 5.75 13.85 -7.76
C TYR A 41 6.01 15.07 -8.64
N LYS A 42 7.21 15.23 -9.22
CA LYS A 42 7.51 16.39 -10.11
C LYS A 42 6.60 16.45 -11.33
N MET A 43 6.23 15.30 -11.88
CA MET A 43 5.32 15.20 -13.02
C MET A 43 3.84 15.35 -12.63
N THR A 44 3.47 15.12 -11.37
CA THR A 44 2.06 15.13 -10.92
C THR A 44 1.78 16.13 -9.79
N ASN A 45 2.72 17.03 -9.48
CA ASN A 45 2.62 17.98 -8.36
C ASN A 45 1.49 19.02 -8.52
N THR A 46 0.93 19.15 -9.72
CA THR A 46 -0.25 19.96 -9.99
C THR A 46 -1.27 19.14 -10.76
N SER A 47 -2.56 19.36 -10.51
CA SER A 47 -3.64 18.64 -11.18
C SER A 47 -3.57 18.77 -12.71
N LEU A 48 -3.15 19.93 -13.23
CA LEU A 48 -2.98 20.14 -14.67
C LEU A 48 -1.89 19.25 -15.28
N LYS A 49 -0.73 19.14 -14.62
CA LYS A 49 0.32 18.24 -15.09
C LYS A 49 -0.11 16.78 -14.98
N GLY A 50 -0.87 16.42 -13.94
CA GLY A 50 -1.49 15.11 -13.82
C GLY A 50 -2.38 14.78 -15.03
N VAL A 51 -3.29 15.70 -15.40
CA VAL A 51 -4.15 15.57 -16.59
C VAL A 51 -3.34 15.47 -17.87
N ALA A 52 -2.33 16.32 -18.06
CA ALA A 52 -1.47 16.27 -19.24
C ALA A 52 -0.70 14.94 -19.34
N LEU A 53 -0.17 14.45 -18.21
CA LEU A 53 0.52 13.17 -18.13
C LEU A 53 -0.43 12.02 -18.48
N GLY A 54 -1.61 11.97 -17.88
CA GLY A 54 -2.61 10.94 -18.16
C GLY A 54 -3.05 10.95 -19.62
N ALA A 55 -3.31 12.14 -20.18
CA ALA A 55 -3.68 12.28 -21.59
C ALA A 55 -2.56 11.79 -22.50
N GLY A 56 -1.30 12.18 -22.25
CA GLY A 56 -0.15 11.73 -23.04
C GLY A 56 0.07 10.22 -22.94
N VAL A 57 0.11 9.68 -21.74
CA VAL A 57 0.33 8.24 -21.50
C VAL A 57 -0.80 7.42 -22.14
N THR A 58 -2.06 7.78 -21.94
CA THR A 58 -3.17 7.06 -22.57
C THR A 58 -3.24 7.25 -24.06
N SER A 59 -2.77 8.36 -24.62
CA SER A 59 -2.69 8.52 -26.08
C SER A 59 -1.67 7.56 -26.71
N VAL A 60 -0.55 7.33 -26.03
CA VAL A 60 0.48 6.38 -26.47
C VAL A 60 0.04 4.94 -26.26
N ILE A 61 -0.46 4.63 -25.06
CA ILE A 61 -0.92 3.28 -24.69
C ILE A 61 -2.25 2.95 -25.38
N GLN A 62 -3.05 3.94 -25.75
CA GLN A 62 -4.38 3.82 -26.35
C GLN A 62 -5.42 3.08 -25.47
N SER A 63 -5.15 2.97 -24.17
CA SER A 63 -6.05 2.35 -23.20
C SER A 63 -6.06 3.12 -21.88
N SER A 64 -7.21 3.75 -21.57
CA SER A 64 -7.45 4.46 -20.32
C SER A 64 -7.64 3.51 -19.14
N SER A 65 -8.28 2.36 -19.36
CA SER A 65 -8.36 1.30 -18.35
C SER A 65 -6.97 0.81 -17.96
N ALA A 66 -6.08 0.55 -18.94
CA ALA A 66 -4.68 0.18 -18.69
C ALA A 66 -3.93 1.26 -17.90
N THR A 67 -4.05 2.52 -18.33
CA THR A 67 -3.40 3.66 -17.68
C THR A 67 -3.89 3.82 -16.24
N THR A 68 -5.18 3.66 -16.01
CA THR A 68 -5.78 3.79 -14.69
C THR A 68 -5.40 2.65 -13.77
N VAL A 69 -5.37 1.41 -14.25
CA VAL A 69 -4.90 0.25 -13.48
C VAL A 69 -3.45 0.44 -13.05
N MET A 70 -2.61 1.01 -13.92
CA MET A 70 -1.24 1.38 -13.55
C MET A 70 -1.20 2.41 -12.42
N VAL A 71 -2.06 3.43 -12.49
CA VAL A 71 -2.20 4.45 -11.43
C VAL A 71 -2.73 3.86 -10.13
N VAL A 72 -3.69 2.92 -10.18
CA VAL A 72 -4.14 2.13 -9.03
C VAL A 72 -2.95 1.41 -8.39
N GLY A 73 -2.07 0.79 -9.19
CA GLY A 73 -0.83 0.17 -8.69
C GLY A 73 0.12 1.16 -7.99
N PHE A 74 0.27 2.38 -8.51
CA PHE A 74 1.09 3.43 -7.87
C PHE A 74 0.49 3.93 -6.55
N VAL A 75 -0.83 4.05 -6.46
CA VAL A 75 -1.49 4.42 -5.21
C VAL A 75 -1.48 3.27 -4.20
N ASN A 76 -1.66 2.03 -4.68
CA ASN A 76 -1.63 0.83 -3.85
C ASN A 76 -0.26 0.59 -3.21
N SER A 77 0.83 0.97 -3.89
CA SER A 77 2.20 0.91 -3.36
C SER A 77 2.60 2.11 -2.49
N GLY A 78 1.70 3.10 -2.31
CA GLY A 78 1.97 4.30 -1.50
C GLY A 78 2.84 5.36 -2.19
N MET A 79 3.29 5.12 -3.42
CA MET A 79 4.16 6.04 -4.16
C MET A 79 3.44 7.27 -4.73
N MET A 80 2.11 7.25 -4.77
CA MET A 80 1.30 8.33 -5.30
C MET A 80 0.10 8.58 -4.40
N LYS A 81 -0.19 9.86 -4.14
CA LYS A 81 -1.39 10.26 -3.39
C LYS A 81 -2.62 10.13 -4.28
N LEU A 82 -3.76 9.75 -3.69
CA LEU A 82 -5.06 9.64 -4.37
C LEU A 82 -5.40 10.89 -5.20
N ARG A 83 -5.16 12.09 -4.66
CA ARG A 83 -5.40 13.36 -5.36
C ARG A 83 -4.60 13.52 -6.67
N GLN A 84 -3.37 13.02 -6.70
CA GLN A 84 -2.54 13.04 -7.92
C GLN A 84 -3.09 12.07 -8.96
N ALA A 85 -3.52 10.88 -8.50
CA ALA A 85 -4.14 9.86 -9.33
C ALA A 85 -5.43 10.35 -10.02
N ILE A 86 -6.27 11.13 -9.32
CA ILE A 86 -7.48 11.73 -9.91
C ILE A 86 -7.15 12.55 -11.16
N GLY A 87 -6.09 13.37 -11.12
CA GLY A 87 -5.65 14.16 -12.27
C GLY A 87 -5.23 13.31 -13.45
N ILE A 88 -4.46 12.24 -13.21
CA ILE A 88 -4.02 11.31 -14.27
C ILE A 88 -5.21 10.58 -14.89
N ILE A 89 -6.16 10.12 -14.07
CA ILE A 89 -7.38 9.44 -14.53
C ILE A 89 -8.20 10.35 -15.45
N MET A 90 -8.40 11.62 -15.05
CA MET A 90 -9.07 12.60 -15.90
C MET A 90 -8.35 12.78 -17.25
N GLY A 91 -7.02 12.89 -17.21
CA GLY A 91 -6.19 12.92 -18.41
C GLY A 91 -6.38 11.69 -19.30
N ALA A 92 -6.36 10.50 -18.70
CA ALA A 92 -6.53 9.24 -19.40
C ALA A 92 -7.87 9.19 -20.17
N ASN A 93 -8.93 9.75 -19.60
CA ASN A 93 -10.22 9.84 -20.27
C ASN A 93 -10.15 10.72 -21.52
N ILE A 94 -9.39 11.82 -21.52
CA ILE A 94 -9.15 12.62 -22.74
C ILE A 94 -8.34 11.81 -23.76
N GLY A 95 -7.24 11.18 -23.32
CA GLY A 95 -6.32 10.43 -24.18
C GLY A 95 -7.00 9.28 -24.92
N THR A 96 -8.03 8.66 -24.32
CA THR A 96 -8.84 7.59 -24.95
C THR A 96 -9.42 8.02 -26.29
N SER A 97 -9.74 9.30 -26.45
CA SER A 97 -10.38 9.80 -27.65
C SER A 97 -9.48 9.82 -28.88
N ILE A 98 -8.15 9.83 -28.70
CA ILE A 98 -7.18 9.81 -29.80
C ILE A 98 -7.31 8.53 -30.64
N THR A 99 -7.65 7.39 -30.02
CA THR A 99 -7.82 6.13 -30.76
C THR A 99 -8.93 6.22 -31.80
N GLY A 100 -10.05 6.90 -31.50
CA GLY A 100 -11.13 7.11 -32.46
C GLY A 100 -10.70 7.91 -33.69
N TRP A 101 -9.80 8.88 -33.53
CA TRP A 101 -9.21 9.64 -34.62
C TRP A 101 -8.22 8.82 -35.45
N ILE A 102 -7.39 7.99 -34.80
CA ILE A 102 -6.50 7.05 -35.48
C ILE A 102 -7.31 6.08 -36.37
N LEU A 103 -8.44 5.58 -35.86
CA LEU A 103 -9.35 4.71 -36.62
C LEU A 103 -9.98 5.44 -37.81
N CYS A 104 -10.45 6.68 -37.64
CA CYS A 104 -10.94 7.50 -38.75
C CYS A 104 -9.91 7.65 -39.87
N LEU A 105 -8.65 7.91 -39.54
CA LEU A 105 -7.56 8.02 -40.52
C LEU A 105 -7.33 6.69 -41.28
N SER A 106 -7.54 5.54 -40.62
CA SER A 106 -7.43 4.23 -41.26
C SER A 106 -8.54 3.94 -42.28
N TYR A 107 -9.73 4.53 -42.12
CA TYR A 107 -10.82 4.42 -43.09
C TYR A 107 -10.59 5.30 -44.32
N ILE A 108 -9.82 6.39 -44.19
CA ILE A 108 -9.55 7.36 -45.27
C ILE A 108 -8.37 6.92 -46.14
N ASN A 109 -7.33 6.33 -45.55
CA ASN A 109 -6.05 6.03 -46.25
C ASN A 109 -5.76 4.53 -46.37
N GLY A 110 -6.72 3.74 -46.84
CA GLY A 110 -6.65 2.27 -46.97
C GLY A 110 -5.23 1.67 -46.94
N SER A 111 -4.90 0.98 -45.85
CA SER A 111 -3.62 0.28 -45.57
C SER A 111 -2.37 1.17 -45.44
N SER A 112 -1.79 1.25 -44.21
CA SER A 112 -0.32 1.06 -44.03
C SER A 112 0.19 1.19 -42.58
N GLY A 113 0.87 0.13 -42.12
CA GLY A 113 2.07 0.16 -41.26
C GLY A 113 1.97 0.68 -39.82
N ILE A 114 1.74 1.97 -39.64
CA ILE A 114 2.09 2.69 -38.39
C ILE A 114 1.11 2.35 -37.24
N ALA A 115 -0.17 2.17 -37.55
CA ALA A 115 -1.20 1.80 -36.55
C ALA A 115 -0.97 0.39 -35.95
N LYS A 116 -0.38 -0.55 -36.70
CA LYS A 116 0.00 -1.88 -36.18
C LYS A 116 1.23 -1.81 -35.28
N VAL A 117 2.20 -0.95 -35.60
CA VAL A 117 3.42 -0.76 -34.79
C VAL A 117 3.10 -0.11 -33.44
N LEU A 118 2.12 0.79 -33.39
CA LEU A 118 1.64 1.45 -32.16
C LEU A 118 0.50 0.71 -31.45
N SER A 119 0.20 -0.54 -31.83
CA SER A 119 -0.85 -1.29 -31.14
C SER A 119 -0.45 -1.58 -29.69
N THR A 120 -1.44 -1.63 -28.79
CA THR A 120 -1.28 -2.05 -27.39
C THR A 120 -0.51 -3.37 -27.26
N ALA A 121 -0.73 -4.31 -28.18
CA ALA A 121 -0.04 -5.60 -28.23
C ALA A 121 1.45 -5.46 -28.52
N THR A 122 1.82 -4.61 -29.49
CA THR A 122 3.23 -4.38 -29.85
C THR A 122 3.99 -3.70 -28.72
N ILE A 123 3.39 -2.68 -28.09
CA ILE A 123 4.00 -1.99 -26.93
C ILE A 123 4.19 -2.98 -25.77
N SER A 124 3.17 -3.77 -25.44
CA SER A 124 3.26 -4.79 -24.40
C SER A 124 4.34 -5.83 -24.70
N ALA A 125 4.46 -6.29 -25.95
CA ALA A 125 5.46 -7.28 -26.33
C ALA A 125 6.90 -6.74 -26.22
N VAL A 126 7.13 -5.49 -26.68
CA VAL A 126 8.44 -4.84 -26.54
C VAL A 126 8.79 -4.64 -25.07
N VAL A 127 7.84 -4.17 -24.26
CA VAL A 127 8.04 -4.00 -22.80
C VAL A 127 8.32 -5.34 -22.12
N ALA A 128 7.68 -6.43 -22.55
CA ALA A 128 7.94 -7.77 -22.02
C ALA A 128 9.38 -8.23 -22.31
N ILE A 129 9.83 -8.06 -23.56
CA ILE A 129 11.18 -8.44 -23.99
C ILE A 129 12.24 -7.63 -23.25
N VAL A 130 12.06 -6.30 -23.17
CA VAL A 130 12.99 -5.45 -22.41
C VAL A 130 12.95 -5.81 -20.93
N GLY A 131 11.76 -6.05 -20.38
CA GLY A 131 11.56 -6.41 -18.97
C GLY A 131 12.25 -7.72 -18.59
N ILE A 132 12.12 -8.78 -19.40
CA ILE A 132 12.77 -10.06 -19.12
C ILE A 132 14.28 -9.98 -19.27
N VAL A 133 14.78 -9.30 -20.31
CA VAL A 133 16.22 -9.08 -20.50
C VAL A 133 16.80 -8.31 -19.32
N MET A 134 16.14 -7.21 -18.92
CA MET A 134 16.58 -6.39 -17.81
C MET A 134 16.56 -7.16 -16.49
N LYS A 135 15.55 -8.02 -16.26
CA LYS A 135 15.46 -8.90 -15.08
C LYS A 135 16.55 -9.96 -15.04
N MET A 136 16.87 -10.59 -16.17
CA MET A 136 17.81 -11.71 -16.24
C MET A 136 19.27 -11.28 -16.33
N VAL A 137 19.55 -10.18 -17.03
CA VAL A 137 20.93 -9.73 -17.30
C VAL A 137 21.45 -8.81 -16.18
N SER A 138 20.58 -8.05 -15.53
CA SER A 138 21.02 -7.06 -14.55
C SER A 138 21.38 -7.69 -13.20
N LYS A 139 22.61 -7.43 -12.74
CA LYS A 139 23.07 -7.83 -11.39
C LYS A 139 22.58 -6.90 -10.28
N ARG A 140 22.21 -5.65 -10.61
CA ARG A 140 21.70 -4.68 -9.63
C ARG A 140 20.21 -4.91 -9.37
N THR A 141 19.84 -4.94 -8.09
CA THR A 141 18.47 -5.17 -7.59
C THR A 141 17.46 -4.20 -8.21
N VAL A 142 17.79 -2.91 -8.30
CA VAL A 142 16.92 -1.88 -8.89
C VAL A 142 16.50 -2.22 -10.32
N TYR A 143 17.43 -2.56 -11.20
CA TYR A 143 17.10 -2.89 -12.60
C TYR A 143 16.33 -4.21 -12.72
N ARG A 144 16.59 -5.17 -11.83
CA ARG A 144 15.83 -6.42 -11.75
C ARG A 144 14.38 -6.16 -11.35
N ASN A 145 14.16 -5.25 -10.41
CA ASN A 145 12.84 -4.85 -9.96
C ASN A 145 12.12 -3.98 -11.01
N VAL A 146 12.84 -3.11 -11.75
CA VAL A 146 12.29 -2.44 -12.95
C VAL A 146 11.86 -3.47 -14.00
N GLY A 147 12.65 -4.52 -14.21
CA GLY A 147 12.26 -5.66 -15.04
C GLY A 147 10.99 -6.35 -14.56
N ASN A 148 10.80 -6.54 -13.25
CA ASN A 148 9.56 -7.05 -12.68
C ASN A 148 8.35 -6.12 -12.95
N ILE A 149 8.54 -4.80 -12.86
CA ILE A 149 7.49 -3.82 -13.19
C ILE A 149 7.07 -3.97 -14.66
N MET A 150 8.05 -4.01 -15.58
CA MET A 150 7.79 -4.13 -17.02
C MET A 150 7.12 -5.46 -17.36
N LEU A 151 7.54 -6.56 -16.72
CA LEU A 151 6.90 -7.86 -16.89
C LEU A 151 5.49 -7.90 -16.30
N GLY A 152 5.29 -7.35 -15.11
CA GLY A 152 3.98 -7.22 -14.49
C GLY A 152 3.02 -6.43 -15.38
N PHE A 153 3.44 -5.28 -15.89
CA PHE A 153 2.69 -4.50 -16.88
C PHE A 153 2.34 -5.32 -18.13
N SER A 154 3.30 -6.08 -18.67
CA SER A 154 3.09 -6.85 -19.90
C SER A 154 2.15 -8.03 -19.72
N ILE A 155 2.26 -8.75 -18.59
CA ILE A 155 1.34 -9.83 -18.23
C ILE A 155 -0.06 -9.28 -17.98
N LEU A 156 -0.16 -8.11 -17.32
CA LEU A 156 -1.40 -7.40 -17.10
C LEU A 156 -2.06 -7.00 -18.43
N MET A 157 -1.30 -6.41 -19.36
CA MET A 157 -1.78 -6.09 -20.71
C MET A 157 -2.21 -7.35 -21.47
N PHE A 158 -1.44 -8.43 -21.38
CA PHE A 158 -1.79 -9.70 -22.02
C PHE A 158 -3.11 -10.26 -21.46
N GLY A 159 -3.29 -10.25 -20.14
CA GLY A 159 -4.55 -10.63 -19.49
C GLY A 159 -5.75 -9.82 -20.01
N MET A 160 -5.61 -8.50 -20.16
CA MET A 160 -6.67 -7.67 -20.77
C MET A 160 -6.94 -8.01 -22.23
N GLN A 161 -5.91 -8.32 -23.02
CA GLN A 161 -6.08 -8.74 -24.41
C GLN A 161 -6.75 -10.11 -24.51
N THR A 162 -6.40 -11.05 -23.64
CA THR A 162 -7.06 -12.36 -23.55
C THR A 162 -8.53 -12.20 -23.16
N MET A 163 -8.86 -11.33 -22.19
CA MET A 163 -10.25 -11.03 -21.84
C MET A 163 -11.02 -10.44 -23.02
N SER A 164 -10.45 -9.43 -23.70
CA SER A 164 -11.09 -8.78 -24.87
C SER A 164 -11.21 -9.73 -26.07
N GLY A 165 -10.22 -10.60 -26.29
CA GLY A 165 -10.23 -11.62 -27.34
C GLY A 165 -11.24 -12.73 -27.10
N ALA A 166 -11.42 -13.15 -25.84
CA ALA A 166 -12.39 -14.18 -25.45
C ALA A 166 -13.83 -13.80 -25.83
N VAL A 167 -14.14 -12.50 -25.78
CA VAL A 167 -15.46 -11.97 -26.09
C VAL A 167 -15.58 -11.40 -27.51
N ALA A 168 -14.48 -11.36 -28.27
CA ALA A 168 -14.47 -10.82 -29.62
C ALA A 168 -15.50 -11.48 -30.57
N PRO A 169 -15.79 -12.80 -30.52
CA PRO A 169 -16.80 -13.41 -31.38
C PRO A 169 -18.23 -12.90 -31.16
N LEU A 170 -18.54 -12.32 -29.99
CA LEU A 170 -19.88 -11.77 -29.71
C LEU A 170 -20.24 -10.62 -30.66
N LYS A 171 -19.24 -9.90 -31.18
CA LYS A 171 -19.44 -8.80 -32.16
C LYS A 171 -19.99 -9.27 -33.50
N GLU A 172 -19.83 -10.55 -33.83
CA GLU A 172 -20.21 -11.15 -35.12
C GLU A 172 -21.59 -11.83 -35.05
N SER A 173 -22.19 -11.94 -33.86
CA SER A 173 -23.50 -12.58 -33.72
C SER A 173 -24.63 -11.66 -34.20
N GLU A 174 -25.53 -12.19 -35.02
CA GLU A 174 -26.69 -11.46 -35.55
C GLU A 174 -27.61 -10.94 -34.43
N ALA A 175 -27.75 -11.68 -33.33
CA ALA A 175 -28.49 -11.22 -32.16
C ALA A 175 -27.90 -9.93 -31.56
N PHE A 176 -26.57 -9.80 -31.61
CA PHE A 176 -25.83 -8.68 -31.03
C PHE A 176 -25.80 -7.45 -31.96
N THR A 177 -25.72 -7.65 -33.28
CA THR A 177 -25.85 -6.56 -34.26
C THR A 177 -27.29 -6.05 -34.37
N ASN A 178 -28.30 -6.93 -34.29
CA ASN A 178 -29.71 -6.54 -34.25
C ASN A 178 -30.07 -5.79 -32.96
N MET A 179 -29.42 -6.12 -31.84
CA MET A 179 -29.59 -5.38 -30.59
C MET A 179 -29.05 -3.94 -30.69
N LEU A 180 -27.99 -3.69 -31.48
CA LEU A 180 -27.44 -2.33 -31.69
C LEU A 180 -28.34 -1.42 -32.54
N THR A 181 -29.28 -1.98 -33.31
CA THR A 181 -30.15 -1.23 -34.25
C THR A 181 -31.62 -1.19 -33.83
N MET A 182 -32.03 -1.97 -32.82
CA MET A 182 -33.43 -2.13 -32.40
C MET A 182 -33.98 -0.97 -31.53
N PHE A 183 -33.13 -0.08 -31.02
CA PHE A 183 -33.55 0.85 -29.96
C PHE A 183 -33.90 2.26 -30.45
N SER A 184 -35.17 2.64 -30.23
CA SER A 184 -35.62 4.05 -30.24
C SER A 184 -35.50 4.71 -28.86
N ASN A 185 -35.18 3.95 -27.81
CA ASN A 185 -35.12 4.44 -26.42
C ASN A 185 -33.67 4.76 -25.99
N PRO A 186 -33.37 6.03 -25.63
CA PRO A 186 -32.07 6.46 -25.11
C PRO A 186 -31.48 5.63 -23.97
N LEU A 187 -32.30 5.21 -23.01
CA LEU A 187 -31.81 4.45 -21.85
C LEU A 187 -31.32 3.05 -22.25
N ALA A 188 -32.00 2.43 -23.21
CA ALA A 188 -31.58 1.13 -23.74
C ALA A 188 -30.24 1.26 -24.49
N GLY A 189 -30.05 2.34 -25.26
CA GLY A 189 -28.77 2.63 -25.91
C GLY A 189 -27.62 2.81 -24.90
N ILE A 190 -27.86 3.52 -23.78
CA ILE A 190 -26.87 3.68 -22.71
C ILE A 190 -26.52 2.33 -22.06
N LEU A 191 -27.53 1.56 -21.64
CA LEU A 191 -27.31 0.25 -21.02
C LEU A 191 -26.58 -0.70 -21.96
N LEU A 192 -26.90 -0.66 -23.26
CA LEU A 192 -26.19 -1.43 -24.27
C LEU A 192 -24.73 -0.99 -24.38
N GLY A 193 -24.44 0.32 -24.43
CA GLY A 193 -23.07 0.83 -24.46
C GLY A 193 -22.25 0.40 -23.24
N ILE A 194 -22.87 0.42 -22.05
CA ILE A 194 -22.26 -0.07 -20.80
C ILE A 194 -21.96 -1.55 -20.92
N ALA A 195 -22.97 -2.37 -21.20
CA ALA A 195 -22.84 -3.82 -21.27
C ALA A 195 -21.83 -4.24 -22.34
N PHE A 196 -21.92 -3.64 -23.52
CA PHE A 196 -21.02 -3.92 -24.64
C PHE A 196 -19.56 -3.61 -24.31
N THR A 197 -19.31 -2.45 -23.70
CA THR A 197 -17.94 -2.06 -23.37
C THR A 197 -17.42 -2.81 -22.15
N ALA A 198 -18.28 -3.12 -21.19
CA ALA A 198 -17.94 -3.99 -20.06
C ALA A 198 -17.56 -5.39 -20.54
N ILE A 199 -18.27 -5.94 -21.53
CA ILE A 199 -17.92 -7.21 -22.16
C ILE A 199 -16.59 -7.09 -22.89
N LEU A 200 -16.46 -6.12 -23.81
CA LEU A 200 -15.23 -5.92 -24.62
C LEU A 200 -14.02 -5.47 -23.81
N GLN A 201 -14.23 -4.99 -22.58
CA GLN A 201 -13.21 -4.46 -21.66
C GLN A 201 -12.42 -3.27 -22.25
N SER A 202 -12.93 -2.62 -23.30
CA SER A 202 -12.21 -1.58 -24.04
C SER A 202 -13.14 -0.55 -24.69
N ALA A 203 -13.08 0.70 -24.20
CA ALA A 203 -13.82 1.82 -24.78
C ALA A 203 -13.46 2.06 -26.25
N SER A 204 -12.16 2.04 -26.57
CA SER A 204 -11.68 2.31 -27.93
C SER A 204 -12.13 1.23 -28.92
N ALA A 205 -12.21 -0.03 -28.49
CA ALA A 205 -12.74 -1.11 -29.32
C ALA A 205 -14.24 -0.94 -29.57
N ALA A 206 -15.02 -0.60 -28.54
CA ALA A 206 -16.45 -0.33 -28.67
C ALA A 206 -16.73 0.86 -29.60
N VAL A 207 -15.97 1.96 -29.47
CA VAL A 207 -16.06 3.12 -30.38
C VAL A 207 -15.68 2.73 -31.81
N GLY A 208 -14.63 1.92 -32.00
CA GLY A 208 -14.22 1.46 -33.33
C GLY A 208 -15.27 0.60 -34.03
N ILE A 209 -15.98 -0.26 -33.30
CA ILE A 209 -17.10 -1.04 -33.86
C ILE A 209 -18.26 -0.12 -34.21
N LEU A 210 -18.59 0.86 -33.35
CA LEU A 210 -19.62 1.84 -33.66
C LEU A 210 -19.28 2.67 -34.92
N GLN A 211 -18.01 3.02 -35.10
CA GLN A 211 -17.51 3.68 -36.31
C GLN A 211 -17.59 2.77 -37.54
N ALA A 212 -17.28 1.48 -37.42
CA ALA A 212 -17.41 0.54 -38.53
C ALA A 212 -18.87 0.37 -38.97
N LEU A 213 -19.80 0.29 -38.01
CA LEU A 213 -21.23 0.18 -38.28
C LEU A 213 -21.80 1.46 -38.90
N SER A 214 -21.30 2.63 -38.52
CA SER A 214 -21.78 3.90 -39.07
C SER A 214 -21.44 4.07 -40.56
N VAL A 215 -20.37 3.44 -41.05
CA VAL A 215 -20.04 3.37 -42.49
C VAL A 215 -21.15 2.67 -43.30
N THR A 216 -21.89 1.75 -42.70
CA THR A 216 -22.99 1.03 -43.40
C THR A 216 -24.23 1.89 -43.62
N GLY A 217 -24.28 3.10 -43.03
CA GLY A 217 -25.45 3.98 -43.08
C GLY A 217 -26.60 3.57 -42.16
N SER A 218 -26.46 2.46 -41.42
CA SER A 218 -27.51 1.89 -40.57
C SER A 218 -27.68 2.57 -39.21
N LEU A 219 -26.82 3.55 -38.87
CA LEU A 219 -26.73 4.15 -37.54
C LEU A 219 -27.05 5.64 -37.61
N THR A 220 -28.07 6.10 -36.87
CA THR A 220 -28.42 7.51 -36.75
C THR A 220 -27.80 8.13 -35.49
N PHE A 221 -27.83 9.46 -35.37
CA PHE A 221 -27.38 10.14 -34.14
C PHE A 221 -28.17 9.66 -32.92
N ALA A 222 -29.49 9.49 -33.07
CA ALA A 222 -30.40 9.08 -32.00
C ALA A 222 -30.02 7.72 -31.38
N THR A 223 -29.45 6.80 -32.16
CA THR A 223 -28.99 5.50 -31.65
C THR A 223 -27.53 5.55 -31.18
N ALA A 224 -26.66 6.23 -31.93
CA ALA A 224 -25.23 6.29 -31.64
C ALA A 224 -24.88 7.03 -30.35
N PHE A 225 -25.51 8.18 -30.12
CA PHE A 225 -25.18 9.06 -29.01
C PHE A 225 -25.38 8.40 -27.63
N PRO A 226 -26.55 7.81 -27.30
CA PRO A 226 -26.71 7.10 -26.03
C PRO A 226 -25.74 5.92 -25.87
N ILE A 227 -25.39 5.21 -26.95
CA ILE A 227 -24.37 4.16 -26.90
C ILE A 227 -23.01 4.75 -26.51
N ILE A 228 -22.58 5.86 -27.11
CA ILE A 228 -21.31 6.54 -26.78
C ILE A 228 -21.25 6.94 -25.31
N LEU A 229 -22.35 7.43 -24.73
CA LEU A 229 -22.42 7.75 -23.29
C LEU A 229 -22.22 6.50 -22.42
N GLY A 230 -22.83 5.38 -22.81
CA GLY A 230 -22.68 4.10 -22.10
C GLY A 230 -21.26 3.51 -22.19
N ILE A 231 -20.59 3.69 -23.33
CA ILE A 231 -19.23 3.16 -23.57
C ILE A 231 -18.24 3.65 -22.50
N GLY A 232 -18.33 4.91 -22.08
CA GLY A 232 -17.46 5.45 -21.03
C GLY A 232 -17.53 4.64 -19.74
N VAL A 233 -18.75 4.38 -19.26
CA VAL A 233 -18.97 3.68 -17.99
C VAL A 233 -18.61 2.20 -18.06
N GLY A 234 -18.90 1.51 -19.18
CA GLY A 234 -18.52 0.11 -19.34
C GLY A 234 -17.01 -0.13 -19.26
N ALA A 235 -16.20 0.86 -19.68
CA ALA A 235 -14.74 0.78 -19.62
C ALA A 235 -14.17 0.79 -18.19
N ALA A 236 -15.00 1.09 -17.18
CA ALA A 236 -14.61 1.04 -15.77
C ALA A 236 -14.57 -0.39 -15.21
N CYS A 237 -15.26 -1.36 -15.82
CA CYS A 237 -15.27 -2.76 -15.36
C CYS A 237 -13.86 -3.35 -15.13
N PRO A 238 -12.91 -3.32 -16.08
CA PRO A 238 -11.57 -3.88 -15.86
C PRO A 238 -10.84 -3.19 -14.71
N VAL A 239 -11.04 -1.88 -14.56
CA VAL A 239 -10.43 -1.06 -13.49
C VAL A 239 -11.00 -1.42 -12.12
N LEU A 240 -12.30 -1.69 -12.03
CA LEU A 240 -12.95 -2.10 -10.79
C LEU A 240 -12.56 -3.53 -10.39
N ILE A 241 -12.44 -4.45 -11.36
CA ILE A 241 -11.88 -5.80 -11.11
C ILE A 241 -10.46 -5.67 -10.54
N SER A 242 -9.69 -4.72 -11.05
CA SER A 242 -8.35 -4.39 -10.60
C SER A 242 -8.27 -3.92 -9.14
N ALA A 243 -9.37 -3.42 -8.56
CA ALA A 243 -9.43 -3.02 -7.16
C ALA A 243 -9.66 -4.20 -6.21
N ILE A 244 -10.03 -5.38 -6.72
CA ILE A 244 -10.23 -6.58 -5.92
C ILE A 244 -8.85 -7.03 -5.41
N GLY A 245 -8.60 -6.86 -4.11
CA GLY A 245 -7.31 -7.13 -3.47
C GLY A 245 -6.38 -5.92 -3.33
N ALA A 246 -6.79 -4.73 -3.78
CA ALA A 246 -6.07 -3.49 -3.53
C ALA A 246 -6.40 -2.91 -2.13
N ASN A 247 -5.48 -2.10 -1.58
CA ASN A 247 -5.72 -1.32 -0.37
C ASN A 247 -6.80 -0.25 -0.58
N LYS A 248 -7.27 0.40 0.51
CA LYS A 248 -8.37 1.38 0.45
C LYS A 248 -8.13 2.50 -0.57
N ASN A 249 -6.91 3.02 -0.65
CA ASN A 249 -6.57 4.09 -1.59
C ASN A 249 -6.52 3.59 -3.05
N GLY A 250 -6.09 2.34 -3.28
CA GLY A 250 -6.19 1.68 -4.58
C GLY A 250 -7.65 1.48 -5.01
N GLN A 251 -8.51 1.01 -4.11
CA GLN A 251 -9.95 0.88 -4.35
C GLN A 251 -10.62 2.23 -4.66
N ARG A 252 -10.28 3.28 -3.89
CA ARG A 252 -10.73 4.66 -4.14
C ARG A 252 -10.29 5.14 -5.51
N THR A 253 -9.04 4.87 -5.89
CA THR A 253 -8.49 5.26 -7.19
C THR A 253 -9.23 4.60 -8.35
N ALA A 254 -9.57 3.31 -8.25
CA ALA A 254 -10.40 2.65 -9.25
C ALA A 254 -11.81 3.24 -9.32
N LEU A 255 -12.40 3.57 -8.17
CA LEU A 255 -13.73 4.17 -8.09
C LEU A 255 -13.80 5.57 -8.72
N VAL A 256 -12.71 6.35 -8.66
CA VAL A 256 -12.62 7.66 -9.34
C VAL A 256 -12.90 7.53 -10.83
N TYR A 257 -12.36 6.49 -11.47
CA TYR A 257 -12.57 6.24 -12.90
C TYR A 257 -14.05 6.04 -13.23
N LEU A 258 -14.72 5.15 -12.48
CA LEU A 258 -16.16 4.92 -12.63
C LEU A 258 -16.97 6.20 -12.40
N ILE A 259 -16.67 6.96 -11.33
CA ILE A 259 -17.37 8.21 -11.02
C ILE A 259 -17.21 9.23 -12.13
N ASN A 260 -16.01 9.36 -12.71
CA ASN A 260 -15.73 10.32 -13.77
C ASN A 260 -16.58 10.02 -15.02
N ASP A 261 -16.60 8.77 -15.47
CA ASP A 261 -17.40 8.36 -16.64
C ASP A 261 -18.91 8.37 -16.34
N LEU A 262 -19.34 7.98 -15.13
CA LEU A 262 -20.75 8.01 -14.73
C LEU A 262 -21.28 9.44 -14.65
N PHE A 263 -20.49 10.36 -14.08
CA PHE A 263 -20.82 11.78 -14.03
C PHE A 263 -20.96 12.35 -15.44
N GLY A 264 -20.01 12.05 -16.33
CA GLY A 264 -20.08 12.45 -17.74
C GLY A 264 -21.35 11.95 -18.42
N MET A 265 -21.67 10.66 -18.30
CA MET A 265 -22.88 10.08 -18.87
C MET A 265 -24.16 10.76 -18.33
N VAL A 266 -24.29 10.89 -17.01
CA VAL A 266 -25.51 11.43 -16.39
C VAL A 266 -25.71 12.90 -16.75
N ILE A 267 -24.67 13.73 -16.64
CA ILE A 267 -24.81 15.17 -16.93
C ILE A 267 -25.04 15.42 -18.40
N TRP A 268 -24.22 14.85 -19.27
CA TRP A 268 -24.33 15.13 -20.69
C TRP A 268 -25.55 14.47 -21.32
N GLY A 269 -25.95 13.29 -20.85
CA GLY A 269 -27.23 12.69 -21.20
C GLY A 269 -28.40 13.59 -20.78
N THR A 270 -28.43 14.06 -19.54
CA THR A 270 -29.50 14.94 -19.04
C THR A 270 -29.54 16.25 -19.81
N VAL A 271 -28.39 16.93 -19.96
CA VAL A 271 -28.30 18.21 -20.68
C VAL A 271 -28.79 18.06 -22.12
N PHE A 272 -28.35 17.03 -22.83
CA PHE A 272 -28.74 16.80 -24.22
C PHE A 272 -30.23 16.49 -24.38
N TYR A 273 -30.77 15.55 -23.60
CA TYR A 273 -32.17 15.15 -23.75
C TYR A 273 -33.14 16.22 -23.24
N VAL A 274 -32.78 16.95 -22.18
CA VAL A 274 -33.59 18.09 -21.71
C VAL A 274 -33.57 19.21 -22.74
N SER A 275 -32.42 19.57 -23.31
CA SER A 275 -32.37 20.61 -24.34
C SER A 275 -33.10 20.20 -25.62
N ASN A 276 -33.07 18.92 -25.97
CA ASN A 276 -33.79 18.40 -27.12
C ASN A 276 -35.32 18.53 -27.01
N ILE A 277 -35.90 18.46 -25.81
CA ILE A 277 -37.34 18.69 -25.59
C ILE A 277 -37.75 20.10 -26.02
N PHE A 278 -36.86 21.09 -25.90
CA PHE A 278 -37.15 22.47 -26.28
C PHE A 278 -36.76 22.76 -27.73
N VAL A 279 -35.58 22.30 -28.16
CA VAL A 279 -34.98 22.70 -29.45
C VAL A 279 -35.38 21.77 -30.61
N HIS A 280 -35.75 20.51 -30.33
CA HIS A 280 -36.07 19.49 -31.33
C HIS A 280 -35.00 19.36 -32.41
N TYR A 281 -33.85 18.80 -32.03
CA TYR A 281 -32.68 18.76 -32.90
C TYR A 281 -32.95 17.93 -34.18
N PRO A 282 -32.88 18.54 -35.38
CA PRO A 282 -33.17 17.86 -36.64
C PRO A 282 -32.08 16.85 -37.02
N PHE A 283 -30.90 16.91 -36.38
CA PHE A 283 -29.79 16.01 -36.64
C PHE A 283 -29.94 14.63 -35.99
N LEU A 284 -30.99 14.39 -35.19
CA LEU A 284 -31.22 13.10 -34.53
C LEU A 284 -31.38 11.94 -35.53
N ASP A 285 -32.04 12.19 -36.65
CA ASP A 285 -32.28 11.21 -37.72
C ASP A 285 -31.18 11.18 -38.77
N MET A 286 -30.18 12.07 -38.67
CA MET A 286 -29.04 12.06 -39.59
C MET A 286 -28.17 10.84 -39.34
N THR A 287 -27.71 10.23 -40.43
CA THR A 287 -26.75 9.13 -40.37
C THR A 287 -25.44 9.61 -39.76
N MET A 288 -24.95 8.83 -38.79
CA MET A 288 -23.68 9.13 -38.14
C MET A 288 -22.52 8.77 -39.06
N SER A 289 -21.51 9.63 -39.13
CA SER A 289 -20.23 9.30 -39.77
C SER A 289 -19.21 8.84 -38.72
N PRO A 290 -18.18 8.06 -39.11
CA PRO A 290 -17.09 7.68 -38.21
C PRO A 290 -16.42 8.88 -37.54
N VAL A 291 -16.29 9.99 -38.28
CA VAL A 291 -15.71 11.25 -37.80
C VAL A 291 -16.63 11.94 -36.79
N ALA A 292 -17.94 11.96 -37.03
CA ALA A 292 -18.90 12.51 -36.07
C ALA A 292 -18.86 11.77 -34.73
N ILE A 293 -18.75 10.44 -34.75
CA ILE A 293 -18.56 9.61 -33.55
C ILE A 293 -17.27 9.99 -32.80
N ALA A 294 -16.16 10.18 -33.53
CA ALA A 294 -14.89 10.60 -32.92
C ALA A 294 -14.99 11.98 -32.26
N ILE A 295 -15.58 12.96 -32.96
CA ILE A 295 -15.80 14.32 -32.45
C ILE A 295 -16.64 14.30 -31.18
N ILE A 296 -17.78 13.61 -31.20
CA ILE A 296 -18.69 13.47 -30.07
C ILE A 296 -17.95 12.85 -28.88
N ASN A 297 -17.29 11.70 -29.09
CA ASN A 297 -16.55 11.02 -28.03
C ASN A 297 -15.43 11.89 -27.44
N THR A 298 -14.68 12.64 -28.26
CA THR A 298 -13.69 13.61 -27.78
C THR A 298 -14.33 14.76 -27.00
N ALA A 299 -15.37 15.39 -27.55
CA ALA A 299 -16.02 16.55 -26.98
C ALA A 299 -16.61 16.25 -25.59
N PHE A 300 -17.33 15.13 -25.45
CA PHE A 300 -17.94 14.76 -24.18
C PHE A 300 -16.91 14.41 -23.10
N ARG A 301 -15.83 13.70 -23.47
CA ARG A 301 -14.74 13.37 -22.54
C ARG A 301 -14.00 14.63 -22.10
N ALA A 302 -13.65 15.51 -23.03
CA ALA A 302 -13.00 16.78 -22.73
C ALA A 302 -13.89 17.69 -21.85
N ALA A 303 -15.17 17.82 -22.19
CA ALA A 303 -16.11 18.64 -21.44
C ALA A 303 -16.33 18.09 -20.01
N THR A 304 -16.43 16.77 -19.85
CA THR A 304 -16.51 16.12 -18.53
C THR A 304 -15.30 16.47 -17.66
N VAL A 305 -14.09 16.37 -18.23
CA VAL A 305 -12.86 16.69 -17.50
C VAL A 305 -12.78 18.18 -17.17
N CYS A 306 -13.14 19.07 -18.10
CA CYS A 306 -13.17 20.51 -17.84
C CYS A 306 -14.07 20.87 -16.65
N VAL A 307 -15.25 20.24 -16.54
CA VAL A 307 -16.17 20.46 -15.41
C VAL A 307 -15.58 19.86 -14.14
N LEU A 308 -15.16 18.59 -14.16
CA LEU A 308 -14.71 17.89 -12.96
C LEU A 308 -13.35 18.36 -12.44
N PHE A 309 -12.52 19.00 -13.27
CA PHE A 309 -11.21 19.53 -12.88
C PHE A 309 -11.30 20.48 -11.68
N GLY A 310 -12.31 21.36 -11.64
CA GLY A 310 -12.55 22.25 -10.50
C GLY A 310 -13.03 21.53 -9.23
N PHE A 311 -13.51 20.29 -9.37
CA PHE A 311 -14.08 19.49 -8.29
C PHE A 311 -13.18 18.35 -7.80
N ILE A 312 -11.91 18.29 -8.24
CA ILE A 312 -10.94 17.26 -7.80
C ILE A 312 -10.94 17.06 -6.26
N PRO A 313 -10.87 18.11 -5.41
CA PRO A 313 -10.90 17.92 -3.96
C PRO A 313 -12.24 17.37 -3.44
N LYS A 314 -13.34 17.64 -4.14
CA LYS A 314 -14.67 17.11 -3.78
C LYS A 314 -14.81 15.65 -4.20
N ILE A 315 -14.24 15.27 -5.36
CA ILE A 315 -14.20 13.88 -5.83
C ILE A 315 -13.40 13.04 -4.83
N GLU A 316 -12.24 13.52 -4.38
CA GLU A 316 -11.44 12.88 -3.33
C GLU A 316 -12.27 12.63 -2.06
N LYS A 317 -12.94 13.67 -1.54
CA LYS A 317 -13.82 13.52 -0.38
C LYS A 317 -14.97 12.54 -0.61
N LEU A 318 -15.55 12.53 -1.82
CA LEU A 318 -16.64 11.64 -2.17
C LEU A 318 -16.17 10.18 -2.15
N VAL A 319 -15.03 9.86 -2.76
CA VAL A 319 -14.51 8.48 -2.77
C VAL A 319 -14.06 8.03 -1.38
N CYS A 320 -13.49 8.92 -0.56
CA CYS A 320 -13.19 8.61 0.84
C CYS A 320 -14.45 8.39 1.69
N LYS A 321 -15.57 9.01 1.32
CA LYS A 321 -16.87 8.77 1.98
C LYS A 321 -17.50 7.45 1.55
N LEU A 322 -17.38 7.07 0.27
CA LEU A 322 -17.93 5.84 -0.29
C LEU A 322 -17.14 4.60 0.17
N ILE A 323 -15.81 4.71 0.18
CA ILE A 323 -14.89 3.70 0.73
C ILE A 323 -14.30 4.29 2.00
N LYS A 324 -14.95 4.03 3.13
CA LYS A 324 -14.54 4.56 4.44
C LYS A 324 -13.22 3.93 4.89
N ASP A 325 -12.37 4.77 5.48
CA ASP A 325 -11.24 4.33 6.29
C ASP A 325 -11.78 3.55 7.49
N SER A 326 -11.16 2.42 7.82
CA SER A 326 -11.40 1.78 9.11
C SER A 326 -10.83 2.68 10.23
N PRO A 327 -11.26 2.50 11.49
CA PRO A 327 -10.62 3.16 12.64
C PRO A 327 -9.09 2.94 12.67
N GLU A 328 -8.64 1.82 12.12
CA GLU A 328 -7.24 1.42 12.03
C GLU A 328 -6.48 2.12 10.91
N ASP A 329 -7.12 2.36 9.75
CA ASP A 329 -6.55 3.15 8.66
C ASP A 329 -6.31 4.60 9.11
N LEU A 330 -7.23 5.16 9.90
CA LEU A 330 -7.09 6.49 10.50
C LEU A 330 -5.93 6.54 11.50
N GLU A 331 -5.71 5.44 12.23
CA GLU A 331 -4.58 5.30 13.15
C GLU A 331 -3.24 5.24 12.38
N ASP A 332 -3.16 4.44 11.32
CA ASP A 332 -1.97 4.34 10.45
C ASP A 332 -1.63 5.69 9.79
N MET A 333 -2.65 6.44 9.34
CA MET A 333 -2.47 7.78 8.78
C MET A 333 -1.97 8.78 9.84
N ALA A 334 -2.51 8.73 11.05
CA ALA A 334 -2.06 9.56 12.16
C ALA A 334 -0.61 9.25 12.58
N ASP A 335 -0.24 7.96 12.62
CA ASP A 335 1.11 7.52 12.95
C ASP A 335 2.10 7.96 11.84
N SER A 336 1.74 7.82 10.56
CA SER A 336 2.59 8.25 9.43
C SER A 336 2.76 9.77 9.29
N ALA A 337 1.87 10.58 9.89
CA ALA A 337 1.98 12.04 9.88
C ALA A 337 3.20 12.54 10.68
N ASP A 338 3.73 11.73 11.60
CA ASP A 338 4.94 12.07 12.34
C ASP A 338 6.13 12.32 11.40
N PHE A 339 6.20 11.63 10.25
CA PHE A 339 7.30 11.79 9.30
C PHE A 339 7.37 13.18 8.67
N ASP A 340 6.22 13.87 8.54
CA ASP A 340 6.18 15.23 8.01
C ASP A 340 6.90 16.24 8.91
N LEU A 341 7.17 15.88 10.18
CA LEU A 341 7.97 16.70 11.10
C LEU A 341 9.47 16.72 10.76
N LEU A 342 9.97 15.72 10.01
CA LEU A 342 11.39 15.57 9.65
C LEU A 342 11.72 16.35 8.37
N GLU A 343 11.49 17.66 8.39
CA GLU A 343 11.74 18.50 7.23
C GLU A 343 13.23 18.79 7.03
N GLU A 344 13.74 18.60 5.82
CA GLU A 344 15.16 18.85 5.47
C GLU A 344 15.60 20.30 5.77
N ARG A 345 14.70 21.28 5.64
CA ARG A 345 15.01 22.69 5.94
C ARG A 345 15.43 22.92 7.38
N LEU A 346 14.97 22.07 8.31
CA LEU A 346 15.29 22.18 9.73
C LEU A 346 16.69 21.65 10.05
N LEU A 347 17.36 20.93 9.14
CA LEU A 347 18.73 20.47 9.32
C LEU A 347 19.74 21.63 9.50
N ALA A 348 19.40 22.83 9.04
CA ALA A 348 20.20 24.04 9.30
C ALA A 348 20.15 24.50 10.76
N TYR A 349 19.21 23.97 11.57
CA TYR A 349 18.97 24.36 12.96
C TYR A 349 19.00 23.12 13.87
N PRO A 350 20.19 22.63 14.28
CA PRO A 350 20.33 21.33 14.96
C PRO A 350 19.50 21.15 16.23
N ALA A 351 19.35 22.20 17.04
CA ALA A 351 18.50 22.13 18.25
C ALA A 351 17.02 21.84 17.91
N LEU A 352 16.49 22.46 16.85
CA LEU A 352 15.11 22.24 16.40
C LEU A 352 14.95 20.87 15.75
N ALA A 353 15.92 20.49 14.90
CA ALA A 353 15.97 19.18 14.24
C ALA A 353 15.93 18.03 15.27
N ILE A 354 16.79 18.08 16.30
CA ILE A 354 16.81 17.08 17.40
C ILE A 354 15.46 17.08 18.15
N GLY A 355 14.87 18.26 18.35
CA GLY A 355 13.54 18.39 18.96
C GLY A 355 12.44 17.69 18.16
N GLN A 356 12.46 17.78 16.83
CA GLN A 356 11.53 17.05 15.96
C GLN A 356 11.80 15.55 15.96
N CYS A 357 13.06 15.12 15.85
CA CYS A 357 13.42 13.70 15.97
C CYS A 357 12.87 13.08 17.25
N ARG A 358 12.92 13.82 18.37
CA ARG A 358 12.35 13.35 19.64
C ARG A 358 10.85 13.12 19.56
N ARG A 359 10.10 13.98 18.86
CA ARG A 359 8.64 13.82 18.70
C ARG A 359 8.32 12.58 17.89
N VAL A 360 9.04 12.38 16.79
CA VAL A 360 8.89 11.20 15.92
C VAL A 360 9.31 9.92 16.65
N LEU A 361 10.39 9.96 17.45
CA LEU A 361 10.82 8.86 18.31
C LEU A 361 9.75 8.45 19.34
N ARG A 362 9.01 9.41 19.90
CA ARG A 362 7.88 9.11 20.79
C ARG A 362 6.75 8.39 20.02
N GLY A 363 6.50 8.79 18.78
CA GLY A 363 5.58 8.09 17.86
C GLY A 363 6.00 6.64 17.63
N MET A 364 7.29 6.41 17.34
CA MET A 364 7.87 5.07 17.20
C MET A 364 7.66 4.23 18.48
N SER A 365 8.06 4.76 19.64
CA SER A 365 7.92 4.04 20.92
C SER A 365 6.46 3.67 21.25
N LYS A 366 5.51 4.56 20.97
CA LYS A 366 4.07 4.28 21.10
C LYS A 366 3.61 3.16 20.16
N ASN A 367 4.10 3.15 18.92
CA ASN A 367 3.77 2.11 17.94
C ASN A 367 4.35 0.76 18.34
N VAL A 368 5.60 0.72 18.80
CA VAL A 368 6.24 -0.48 19.36
C VAL A 368 5.43 -1.04 20.54
N ARG A 369 5.04 -0.20 21.50
CA ARG A 369 4.19 -0.62 22.64
C ARG A 369 2.88 -1.26 22.19
N LYS A 370 2.20 -0.63 21.22
CA LYS A 370 0.95 -1.19 20.67
C LYS A 370 1.20 -2.48 19.91
N ASN A 371 2.29 -2.59 19.15
CA ASN A 371 2.57 -3.78 18.35
C ASN A 371 2.90 -4.99 19.23
N VAL A 372 3.71 -4.79 20.28
CA VAL A 372 3.93 -5.82 21.32
C VAL A 372 2.60 -6.24 21.94
N GLY A 373 1.75 -5.29 22.34
CA GLY A 373 0.42 -5.61 22.89
C GLY A 373 -0.42 -6.48 21.95
N ARG A 374 -0.50 -6.14 20.66
CA ARG A 374 -1.21 -6.92 19.64
C ARG A 374 -0.62 -8.32 19.44
N ALA A 375 0.72 -8.44 19.46
CA ALA A 375 1.40 -9.72 19.35
C ALA A 375 1.11 -10.62 20.56
N LEU A 376 1.04 -10.04 21.76
CA LEU A 376 0.67 -10.75 22.98
C LEU A 376 -0.82 -11.16 22.96
N ASP A 377 -1.73 -10.30 22.50
CA ASP A 377 -3.15 -10.64 22.38
C ASP A 377 -3.42 -11.81 21.40
N LEU A 378 -2.52 -12.06 20.43
CA LEU A 378 -2.61 -13.21 19.54
C LEU A 378 -2.35 -14.53 20.25
N VAL A 379 -1.52 -14.54 21.30
CA VAL A 379 -1.22 -15.72 22.11
C VAL A 379 -2.48 -16.14 22.87
N ASP A 380 -3.26 -15.17 23.37
CA ASP A 380 -4.53 -15.39 24.08
C ASP A 380 -5.64 -15.87 23.12
N GLY A 381 -5.61 -15.40 21.86
CA GLY A 381 -6.62 -15.72 20.86
C GLY A 381 -6.15 -15.39 19.45
N TYR A 382 -5.86 -16.44 18.67
CA TYR A 382 -5.35 -16.27 17.32
C TYR A 382 -6.45 -15.85 16.32
N GLU A 383 -6.19 -14.76 15.60
CA GLU A 383 -6.98 -14.31 14.46
C GLU A 383 -6.05 -13.89 13.31
N ARG A 384 -6.28 -14.42 12.09
CA ARG A 384 -5.40 -14.17 10.93
C ARG A 384 -5.29 -12.70 10.57
N GLU A 385 -6.37 -11.93 10.73
CA GLU A 385 -6.39 -10.49 10.46
C GLU A 385 -5.49 -9.73 11.46
N ARG A 386 -5.54 -10.07 12.75
CA ARG A 386 -4.65 -9.52 13.79
C ARG A 386 -3.18 -9.88 13.54
N TYR A 387 -2.90 -11.11 13.10
CA TYR A 387 -1.56 -11.53 12.70
C TYR A 387 -1.00 -10.64 11.57
N ASN A 388 -1.75 -10.50 10.48
CA ASN A 388 -1.35 -9.64 9.36
C ASN A 388 -1.16 -8.18 9.81
N LYS A 389 -1.94 -7.72 10.81
CA LYS A 389 -1.80 -6.37 11.35
C LYS A 389 -0.48 -6.19 12.10
N VAL A 390 -0.06 -7.16 12.93
CA VAL A 390 1.25 -7.11 13.61
C VAL A 390 2.38 -6.98 12.58
N GLN A 391 2.33 -7.77 11.52
CA GLN A 391 3.31 -7.70 10.43
C GLN A 391 3.32 -6.33 9.73
N SER A 392 2.14 -5.78 9.41
CA SER A 392 2.05 -4.44 8.78
C SER A 392 2.55 -3.31 9.67
N LYS A 393 2.39 -3.44 10.99
CA LYS A 393 2.87 -2.45 11.96
C LYS A 393 4.37 -2.57 12.18
N GLU A 394 4.95 -3.74 11.94
CA GLU A 394 6.40 -3.90 11.93
C GLU A 394 7.04 -3.13 10.77
N GLU A 395 6.48 -3.24 9.56
CA GLU A 395 6.94 -2.44 8.41
C GLU A 395 6.90 -0.92 8.70
N LEU A 396 5.95 -0.47 9.52
CA LEU A 396 5.89 0.92 9.95
C LEU A 396 6.99 1.28 10.96
N ILE A 397 7.33 0.39 11.89
CA ILE A 397 8.41 0.56 12.87
C ILE A 397 9.77 0.63 12.14
N ASP A 398 10.02 -0.26 11.18
CA ASP A 398 11.20 -0.21 10.30
C ASP A 398 11.34 1.14 9.58
N LYS A 399 10.19 1.66 9.11
CA LYS A 399 10.15 2.96 8.45
C LYS A 399 10.49 4.10 9.41
N TYR A 400 10.08 4.02 10.68
CA TYR A 400 10.51 4.97 11.71
C TYR A 400 12.02 4.90 11.94
N GLU A 401 12.59 3.71 12.10
CA GLU A 401 14.04 3.54 12.28
C GLU A 401 14.81 4.16 11.11
N THR A 402 14.42 3.82 9.88
CA THR A 402 15.05 4.34 8.67
C THR A 402 14.95 5.87 8.58
N LYS A 403 13.74 6.44 8.73
CA LYS A 403 13.54 7.89 8.54
C LYS A 403 14.19 8.72 9.64
N ILE A 404 14.09 8.28 10.91
CA ILE A 404 14.78 8.96 12.01
C ILE A 404 16.30 8.82 11.85
N GLY A 405 16.78 7.61 11.53
CA GLY A 405 18.20 7.31 11.37
C GLY A 405 18.84 8.11 10.23
N GLU A 406 18.24 8.13 9.05
CA GLU A 406 18.70 8.95 7.91
C GLU A 406 18.76 10.43 8.28
N TYR A 407 17.73 10.95 8.94
CA TYR A 407 17.68 12.36 9.33
C TYR A 407 18.76 12.71 10.37
N LEU A 408 18.98 11.84 11.36
CA LEU A 408 20.05 11.99 12.35
C LEU A 408 21.45 11.90 11.72
N ILE A 409 21.68 10.99 10.77
CA ILE A 409 22.94 10.88 10.02
C ILE A 409 23.17 12.10 9.12
N GLN A 410 22.12 12.69 8.55
CA GLN A 410 22.27 13.96 7.83
C GLN A 410 22.64 15.10 8.78
N LEU A 411 22.10 15.08 10.01
CA LEU A 411 22.38 16.09 11.01
C LEU A 411 23.82 16.04 11.52
N THR A 412 24.45 14.86 11.59
CA THR A 412 25.87 14.73 12.00
C THR A 412 26.84 15.39 11.03
N LYS A 413 26.39 15.76 9.82
CA LYS A 413 27.18 16.52 8.84
C LYS A 413 27.20 18.03 9.12
N ARG A 414 26.47 18.51 10.12
CA ARG A 414 26.39 19.91 10.53
C ARG A 414 27.18 20.12 11.82
N GLU A 415 27.62 21.36 12.04
CA GLU A 415 28.25 21.73 13.31
C GLU A 415 27.26 21.59 14.46
N MET A 416 27.67 20.85 15.49
CA MET A 416 26.88 20.58 16.70
C MET A 416 27.78 20.76 17.92
N ASN A 417 27.19 21.14 19.05
CA ASN A 417 27.90 21.10 20.32
C ASN A 417 27.95 19.67 20.89
N THR A 418 28.79 19.45 21.89
CA THR A 418 29.00 18.13 22.52
C THR A 418 27.68 17.50 23.02
N ALA A 419 26.78 18.30 23.60
CA ALA A 419 25.50 17.81 24.10
C ALA A 419 24.56 17.36 22.97
N GLN A 420 24.54 18.08 21.85
CA GLN A 420 23.77 17.73 20.65
C GLN A 420 24.31 16.46 19.99
N THR A 421 25.63 16.35 19.81
CA THR A 421 26.27 15.14 19.28
C THR A 421 25.93 13.92 20.14
N ARG A 422 26.00 14.07 21.47
CA ARG A 422 25.61 13.02 22.42
C ARG A 422 24.13 12.62 22.27
N GLN A 423 23.22 13.59 22.17
CA GLN A 423 21.80 13.32 21.98
C GLN A 423 21.52 12.57 20.67
N VAL A 424 22.20 12.94 19.58
CA VAL A 424 22.07 12.25 18.29
C VAL A 424 22.53 10.81 18.39
N SER A 425 23.71 10.55 18.98
CA SER A 425 24.21 9.19 19.18
C SER A 425 23.25 8.35 20.02
N LEU A 426 22.70 8.91 21.10
CA LEU A 426 21.75 8.21 21.97
C LEU A 426 20.42 7.94 21.26
N TYR A 427 19.91 8.86 20.44
CA TYR A 427 18.72 8.59 19.63
C TYR A 427 18.95 7.48 18.61
N LEU A 428 20.12 7.41 17.98
CA LEU A 428 20.48 6.29 17.09
C LEU A 428 20.47 4.94 17.81
N HIS A 429 20.91 4.89 19.07
CA HIS A 429 20.80 3.67 19.88
C HIS A 429 19.34 3.35 20.24
N ILE A 430 18.57 4.34 20.68
CA ILE A 430 17.17 4.11 21.07
C ILE A 430 16.32 3.62 19.89
N ILE A 431 16.47 4.19 18.70
CA ILE A 431 15.70 3.72 17.53
C ILE A 431 16.04 2.27 17.19
N SER A 432 17.31 1.88 17.28
CA SER A 432 17.73 0.51 16.98
C SER A 432 17.19 -0.48 18.02
N ASP A 433 17.25 -0.15 19.31
CA ASP A 433 16.64 -1.00 20.36
C ASP A 433 15.12 -1.09 20.20
N LEU A 434 14.43 -0.01 19.82
CA LEU A 434 12.99 -0.02 19.59
C LEU A 434 12.58 -0.83 18.35
N GLU A 435 13.37 -0.80 17.27
CA GLU A 435 13.19 -1.67 16.09
C GLU A 435 13.34 -3.14 16.50
N ARG A 436 14.37 -3.49 17.27
CA ARG A 436 14.52 -4.86 17.78
C ARG A 436 13.35 -5.33 18.62
N VAL A 437 12.74 -4.45 19.43
CA VAL A 437 11.51 -4.81 20.16
C VAL A 437 10.36 -5.12 19.19
N GLY A 438 10.23 -4.37 18.09
CA GLY A 438 9.30 -4.65 17.00
C GLY A 438 9.55 -6.02 16.38
N ASP A 439 10.80 -6.30 15.96
CA ASP A 439 11.22 -7.57 15.38
C ASP A 439 10.76 -8.76 16.24
N TYR A 440 11.01 -8.70 17.55
CA TYR A 440 10.62 -9.76 18.47
C TYR A 440 9.10 -9.83 18.69
N ALA A 441 8.37 -8.71 18.60
CA ALA A 441 6.90 -8.74 18.57
C ALA A 441 6.37 -9.45 17.32
N SER A 442 6.95 -9.18 16.15
CA SER A 442 6.65 -9.90 14.91
C SER A 442 6.99 -11.39 15.03
N ASN A 443 8.11 -11.73 15.68
CA ASN A 443 8.47 -13.10 15.95
C ASN A 443 7.46 -13.83 16.84
N VAL A 444 6.98 -13.19 17.92
CA VAL A 444 5.89 -13.74 18.77
C VAL A 444 4.65 -14.05 17.93
N ALA A 445 4.23 -13.13 17.06
CA ALA A 445 3.08 -13.34 16.19
C ALA A 445 3.30 -14.49 15.19
N ARG A 446 4.53 -14.64 14.65
CA ARG A 446 4.91 -15.73 13.74
C ARG A 446 4.87 -17.09 14.44
N VAL A 447 5.46 -17.20 15.62
CA VAL A 447 5.42 -18.44 16.42
C VAL A 447 3.98 -18.80 16.77
N THR A 448 3.16 -17.81 17.13
CA THR A 448 1.73 -18.03 17.40
C THR A 448 0.95 -18.51 16.18
N ASN A 449 1.26 -17.97 14.99
CA ASN A 449 0.71 -18.46 13.74
C ASN A 449 1.11 -19.91 13.46
N GLU A 450 2.37 -20.27 13.71
CA GLU A 450 2.88 -21.64 13.55
C GLU A 450 2.20 -22.62 14.53
N ILE A 451 1.96 -22.20 15.78
CA ILE A 451 1.17 -22.95 16.78
C ILE A 451 -0.22 -23.24 16.25
N ASN A 452 -0.91 -22.24 15.69
CA ASN A 452 -2.26 -22.39 15.16
C ASN A 452 -2.30 -23.23 13.86
N GLU A 453 -1.43 -22.97 12.89
CA GLU A 453 -1.38 -23.73 11.62
C GLU A 453 -1.02 -25.20 11.83
N SER A 454 -0.19 -25.49 12.83
CA SER A 454 0.25 -26.85 13.18
C SER A 454 -0.66 -27.54 14.20
N ASN A 455 -1.75 -26.90 14.65
CA ASN A 455 -2.65 -27.37 15.71
C ASN A 455 -1.90 -27.83 16.98
N ILE A 456 -0.92 -27.04 17.43
CA ILE A 456 -0.17 -27.31 18.65
C ILE A 456 -1.02 -26.88 19.85
N GLU A 457 -1.44 -27.83 20.68
CA GLU A 457 -2.13 -27.54 21.94
C GLU A 457 -1.11 -27.35 23.07
N LEU A 458 -1.11 -26.19 23.74
CA LEU A 458 -0.30 -25.97 24.94
C LEU A 458 -1.06 -26.46 26.19
N SER A 459 -0.33 -26.96 27.20
CA SER A 459 -0.94 -27.39 28.46
C SER A 459 -1.52 -26.20 29.22
N LYS A 460 -2.51 -26.45 30.09
CA LYS A 460 -3.16 -25.38 30.88
C LYS A 460 -2.18 -24.67 31.80
N GLU A 461 -1.23 -25.42 32.35
CA GLU A 461 -0.15 -24.89 33.19
C GLU A 461 0.78 -24.00 32.37
N ALA A 462 1.13 -24.40 31.15
CA ALA A 462 1.96 -23.59 30.25
C ALA A 462 1.25 -22.29 29.84
N ILE A 463 -0.07 -22.33 29.59
CA ILE A 463 -0.86 -21.12 29.29
C ILE A 463 -0.89 -20.18 30.51
N GLY A 464 -1.16 -20.70 31.71
CA GLY A 464 -1.13 -19.89 32.93
C GLY A 464 0.24 -19.28 33.23
N GLU A 465 1.32 -20.00 32.95
CA GLU A 465 2.69 -19.47 33.00
C GLU A 465 2.89 -18.34 31.98
N LEU A 466 2.44 -18.53 30.72
CA LEU A 466 2.53 -17.50 29.68
C LEU A 466 1.78 -16.22 30.07
N ASP A 467 0.57 -16.32 30.63
CA ASP A 467 -0.21 -15.15 31.07
C ASP A 467 0.58 -14.26 32.07
N VAL A 468 1.29 -14.89 33.01
CA VAL A 468 2.09 -14.19 34.03
C VAL A 468 3.25 -13.42 33.39
N ILE A 469 4.06 -14.08 32.55
CA ILE A 469 5.20 -13.42 31.90
C ILE A 469 4.74 -12.39 30.86
N MET A 470 3.65 -12.64 30.15
CA MET A 470 3.06 -11.68 29.21
C MET A 470 2.59 -10.41 29.93
N GLY A 471 2.03 -10.53 31.14
CA GLY A 471 1.71 -9.39 32.00
C GLY A 471 2.94 -8.53 32.31
N ALA A 472 4.04 -9.16 32.72
CA ALA A 472 5.31 -8.49 33.00
C ALA A 472 5.92 -7.81 31.76
N VAL A 473 5.84 -8.46 30.59
CA VAL A 473 6.28 -7.87 29.31
C VAL A 473 5.43 -6.65 28.94
N ARG A 474 4.09 -6.73 29.03
CA ARG A 474 3.18 -5.59 28.77
C ARG A 474 3.53 -4.40 29.65
N GLU A 475 3.74 -4.63 30.94
CA GLU A 475 4.13 -3.58 31.88
C GLU A 475 5.49 -2.97 31.54
N THR A 476 6.48 -3.81 31.20
CA THR A 476 7.83 -3.35 30.82
C THR A 476 7.77 -2.41 29.62
N VAL A 477 7.08 -2.79 28.54
CA VAL A 477 7.03 -1.96 27.33
C VAL A 477 6.20 -0.68 27.54
N SER A 478 5.14 -0.75 28.35
CA SER A 478 4.36 0.43 28.72
C SER A 478 5.16 1.44 29.52
N LEU A 479 5.98 0.95 30.45
CA LEU A 479 6.85 1.78 31.25
C LEU A 479 8.01 2.36 30.41
N THR A 480 8.55 1.61 29.45
CA THR A 480 9.54 2.10 28.48
C THR A 480 9.00 3.30 27.69
N GLU A 481 7.78 3.23 27.16
CA GLU A 481 7.15 4.35 26.44
C GLU A 481 7.03 5.59 27.31
N THR A 482 6.53 5.41 28.55
CA THR A 482 6.35 6.51 29.51
C THR A 482 7.69 7.13 29.89
N THR A 483 8.71 6.31 30.16
CA THR A 483 10.07 6.73 30.51
C THR A 483 10.73 7.53 29.38
N LEU A 484 10.64 7.06 28.13
CA LEU A 484 11.17 7.78 26.97
C LEU A 484 10.43 9.10 26.71
N ARG A 485 9.14 9.16 27.06
CA ARG A 485 8.33 10.37 26.95
C ARG A 485 8.75 11.41 27.99
N GLU A 486 8.77 11.02 29.27
CA GLU A 486 8.88 11.93 30.42
C GLU A 486 10.33 12.18 30.86
N ARG A 487 11.27 11.30 30.49
CA ARG A 487 12.69 11.31 30.92
C ARG A 487 12.85 11.19 32.44
N GLU A 488 12.10 10.28 33.03
CA GLU A 488 12.21 9.99 34.46
C GLU A 488 13.25 8.90 34.72
N GLU A 489 14.25 9.18 35.56
CA GLU A 489 15.31 8.24 35.91
C GLU A 489 14.77 7.00 36.65
N GLU A 490 13.79 7.19 37.55
CA GLU A 490 13.14 6.10 38.29
C GLU A 490 12.45 5.09 37.35
N GLY A 491 11.83 5.59 36.27
CA GLY A 491 11.21 4.75 35.24
C GLY A 491 12.20 3.79 34.58
N ALA A 492 13.41 4.27 34.27
CA ALA A 492 14.45 3.44 33.68
C ALA A 492 14.92 2.32 34.61
N PHE A 493 15.02 2.60 35.93
CA PHE A 493 15.35 1.57 36.92
C PHE A 493 14.25 0.52 37.05
N ARG A 494 12.98 0.93 37.05
CA ARG A 494 11.84 0.02 37.10
C ARG A 494 11.77 -0.90 35.88
N VAL A 495 12.04 -0.39 34.67
CA VAL A 495 12.14 -1.22 33.44
C VAL A 495 13.25 -2.26 33.58
N ARG A 496 14.44 -1.87 34.06
CA ARG A 496 15.56 -2.79 34.29
C ARG A 496 15.22 -3.89 35.30
N SER A 497 14.55 -3.54 36.40
CA SER A 497 14.09 -4.50 37.40
C SER A 497 13.08 -5.49 36.83
N LEU A 498 12.11 -5.03 36.04
CA LEU A 498 11.14 -5.91 35.36
C LEU A 498 11.81 -6.86 34.36
N SER A 499 12.78 -6.39 33.58
CA SER A 499 13.52 -7.25 32.65
C SER A 499 14.27 -8.39 33.37
N LEU A 500 14.84 -8.12 34.54
CA LEU A 500 15.45 -9.17 35.38
C LEU A 500 14.42 -10.19 35.89
N VAL A 501 13.21 -9.72 36.23
CA VAL A 501 12.11 -10.61 36.64
C VAL A 501 11.65 -11.47 35.47
N VAL A 502 11.46 -10.91 34.28
CA VAL A 502 11.09 -11.65 33.06
C VAL A 502 12.14 -12.70 32.70
N ALA A 503 13.43 -12.38 32.78
CA ALA A 503 14.50 -13.35 32.56
C ALA A 503 14.48 -14.50 33.59
N ALA A 504 14.24 -14.19 34.86
CA ALA A 504 14.14 -15.21 35.90
C ALA A 504 12.91 -16.13 35.69
N LEU A 505 11.76 -15.54 35.34
CA LEU A 505 10.52 -16.28 35.05
C LEU A 505 10.69 -17.20 33.84
N ALA A 506 11.27 -16.70 32.76
CA ALA A 506 11.50 -17.49 31.56
C ALA A 506 12.46 -18.67 31.82
N GLU A 507 13.51 -18.49 32.61
CA GLU A 507 14.40 -19.60 33.00
C GLU A 507 13.68 -20.64 33.88
N GLU A 508 12.86 -20.20 34.83
CA GLU A 508 12.06 -21.10 35.65
C GLU A 508 11.06 -21.90 34.80
N MET A 509 10.35 -21.24 33.87
CA MET A 509 9.40 -21.89 32.96
C MET A 509 10.08 -22.88 32.01
N LYS A 510 11.29 -22.57 31.51
CA LYS A 510 12.11 -23.51 30.73
C LYS A 510 12.41 -24.78 31.55
N MET A 511 12.79 -24.64 32.82
CA MET A 511 13.06 -25.79 33.70
C MET A 511 11.81 -26.60 34.04
N ARG A 512 10.68 -25.94 34.31
CA ARG A 512 9.36 -26.60 34.49
C ARG A 512 8.95 -27.35 33.22
N HIS A 513 9.19 -26.77 32.04
CA HIS A 513 8.92 -27.40 30.76
C HIS A 513 9.78 -28.65 30.51
N VAL A 514 11.09 -28.61 30.78
CA VAL A 514 11.96 -29.81 30.72
C VAL A 514 11.44 -30.93 31.62
N THR A 515 10.92 -30.58 32.80
CA THR A 515 10.30 -31.54 33.71
C THR A 515 9.06 -32.17 33.09
N ARG A 516 8.15 -31.39 32.48
CA ARG A 516 6.96 -31.90 31.77
C ARG A 516 7.33 -32.82 30.60
N LEU A 517 8.36 -32.47 29.84
CA LEU A 517 8.87 -33.29 28.74
C LEU A 517 9.40 -34.63 29.24
N SER A 518 10.09 -34.64 30.39
CA SER A 518 10.63 -35.87 30.98
C SER A 518 9.57 -36.84 31.50
N HIS A 519 8.40 -36.32 31.91
CA HIS A 519 7.26 -37.13 32.37
C HIS A 519 6.34 -37.59 31.23
N GLY A 520 6.53 -37.07 30.00
CA GLY A 520 5.68 -37.39 28.85
C GLY A 520 4.39 -36.58 28.78
N ASP A 521 4.26 -35.51 29.58
CA ASP A 521 3.08 -34.65 29.62
C ASP A 521 3.00 -33.67 28.42
N CYS A 522 4.09 -33.55 27.65
CA CYS A 522 4.16 -32.73 26.44
C CYS A 522 5.09 -33.33 25.36
N GLU A 523 4.83 -32.98 24.10
CA GLU A 523 5.64 -33.35 22.93
C GLU A 523 6.77 -32.33 22.67
N LEU A 524 7.85 -32.79 22.02
CA LEU A 524 8.99 -31.95 21.66
C LEU A 524 8.60 -30.70 20.85
N ARG A 525 7.60 -30.82 19.96
CA ARG A 525 7.11 -29.71 19.12
C ARG A 525 6.46 -28.60 19.95
N GLN A 526 5.69 -28.95 20.98
CA GLN A 526 5.11 -27.98 21.92
C GLN A 526 6.23 -27.22 22.65
N GLY A 527 7.32 -27.92 23.01
CA GLY A 527 8.46 -27.32 23.68
C GLY A 527 9.28 -26.34 22.87
N THR A 528 9.46 -26.58 21.57
CA THR A 528 10.16 -25.64 20.68
C THR A 528 9.42 -24.31 20.60
N ALA A 529 8.11 -24.35 20.31
CA ALA A 529 7.30 -23.14 20.19
C ALA A 529 7.23 -22.35 21.51
N PHE A 530 7.06 -23.05 22.65
CA PHE A 530 7.05 -22.44 23.98
C PHE A 530 8.37 -21.71 24.29
N ASN A 531 9.51 -22.36 24.03
CA ASN A 531 10.83 -21.74 24.27
C ASN A 531 11.10 -20.55 23.35
N GLU A 532 10.62 -20.58 22.10
CA GLU A 532 10.76 -19.45 21.18
C GLU A 532 9.94 -18.23 21.64
N LEU A 533 8.74 -18.44 22.20
CA LEU A 533 7.96 -17.36 22.83
C LEU A 533 8.72 -16.76 24.02
N LEU A 534 9.21 -17.60 24.94
CA LEU A 534 9.96 -17.14 26.12
C LEU A 534 11.22 -16.35 25.75
N ASN A 535 12.00 -16.83 24.77
CA ASN A 535 13.18 -16.11 24.29
C ASN A 535 12.78 -14.75 23.67
N SER A 536 11.67 -14.69 22.94
CA SER A 536 11.17 -13.43 22.38
C SER A 536 10.78 -12.44 23.49
N PHE A 537 10.14 -12.91 24.58
CA PHE A 537 9.80 -12.09 25.74
C PHE A 537 11.04 -11.55 26.48
N GLU A 538 12.04 -12.41 26.72
CA GLU A 538 13.32 -12.01 27.29
C GLU A 538 13.97 -10.91 26.44
N ARG A 539 14.04 -11.10 25.12
CA ARG A 539 14.65 -10.16 24.19
C ARG A 539 13.91 -8.83 24.10
N ILE A 540 12.58 -8.84 24.09
CA ILE A 540 11.75 -7.62 24.14
C ILE A 540 12.14 -6.77 25.36
N THR A 541 12.20 -7.38 26.55
CA THR A 541 12.52 -6.63 27.78
C THR A 541 13.98 -6.20 27.87
N ALA A 542 14.90 -6.98 27.30
CA ALA A 542 16.31 -6.63 27.22
C ALA A 542 16.54 -5.37 26.35
N HIS A 543 15.92 -5.31 25.17
CA HIS A 543 16.00 -4.14 24.29
C HIS A 543 15.27 -2.92 24.87
N CYS A 544 14.16 -3.12 25.59
CA CYS A 544 13.54 -2.05 26.39
C CYS A 544 14.52 -1.44 27.39
N THR A 545 15.31 -2.29 28.07
CA THR A 545 16.35 -1.85 29.01
C THR A 545 17.45 -1.06 28.30
N GLY A 546 17.89 -1.50 27.12
CA GLY A 546 18.82 -0.76 26.26
C GLY A 546 18.33 0.66 25.93
N ALA A 547 17.08 0.75 25.45
CA ALA A 547 16.43 2.00 25.10
C ALA A 547 16.33 2.99 26.28
N VAL A 548 15.94 2.55 27.47
CA VAL A 548 15.84 3.44 28.64
C VAL A 548 17.18 3.77 29.28
N THR A 549 18.19 2.90 29.15
CA THR A 549 19.54 3.18 29.65
C THR A 549 20.16 4.40 28.96
N ALA A 550 19.82 4.61 27.69
CA ALA A 550 20.21 5.81 26.96
C ALA A 550 19.65 7.09 27.59
N VAL A 551 18.50 7.05 28.29
CA VAL A 551 17.91 8.19 29.02
C VAL A 551 18.75 8.54 30.24
N ILE A 552 19.14 7.55 31.05
CA ILE A 552 20.03 7.75 32.21
C ILE A 552 21.35 8.37 31.75
N LYS A 553 21.92 7.83 30.66
CA LYS A 553 23.14 8.36 30.04
C LYS A 553 22.97 9.75 29.40
N MET A 554 21.77 10.32 29.28
CA MET A 554 21.63 11.73 28.85
C MET A 554 21.94 12.73 29.98
N GLU A 555 21.83 12.31 31.24
CA GLU A 555 21.95 13.21 32.40
C GLU A 555 23.36 13.22 33.01
N GLU A 556 24.17 12.18 32.77
CA GLU A 556 25.55 12.11 33.26
C GLU A 556 26.52 12.98 32.41
N ASN A 557 27.24 13.92 33.00
CA ASN A 557 28.27 14.74 32.32
C ASN A 557 29.62 13.99 32.12
N ASP A 558 29.61 12.80 31.52
CA ASP A 558 30.84 12.07 31.19
C ASP A 558 31.33 12.38 29.74
N PRO A 559 32.55 12.92 29.55
CA PRO A 559 33.17 13.18 28.24
C PRO A 559 33.76 11.94 27.53
N ASN A 560 33.94 10.78 28.18
CA ASN A 560 34.57 9.57 27.61
C ASN A 560 33.58 8.46 27.26
N MET A 561 32.46 8.81 26.64
CA MET A 561 31.37 7.86 26.41
C MET A 561 31.61 6.99 25.16
N HIS A 562 32.26 5.83 25.33
CA HIS A 562 32.17 4.73 24.36
C HIS A 562 30.91 3.90 24.64
N ILE A 563 29.96 3.88 23.69
CA ILE A 563 28.65 3.20 23.85
C ILE A 563 28.73 1.69 23.47
N HIS A 564 29.94 1.12 23.38
CA HIS A 564 30.11 -0.24 22.82
C HIS A 564 29.96 -1.40 23.81
N SER A 565 29.82 -1.15 25.13
CA SER A 565 29.62 -2.22 26.13
C SER A 565 28.17 -2.27 26.63
N SER A 566 27.27 -2.77 25.79
CA SER A 566 25.98 -3.33 26.23
C SER A 566 26.09 -4.82 26.59
N ILE A 567 27.28 -5.40 26.46
CA ILE A 567 27.65 -6.68 27.08
C ILE A 567 28.47 -6.34 28.33
N LEU A 568 28.13 -6.99 29.43
CA LEU A 568 28.87 -6.98 30.70
C LEU A 568 30.33 -7.40 30.45
N ASP A 569 31.20 -6.45 30.06
CA ASP A 569 32.64 -6.66 30.16
C ASP A 569 33.02 -6.51 31.63
N GLU A 570 33.49 -7.60 32.23
CA GLU A 570 33.84 -7.74 33.65
C GLU A 570 35.06 -6.92 34.09
N GLU A 571 35.64 -6.10 33.22
CA GLU A 571 36.88 -5.37 33.49
C GLU A 571 36.74 -3.87 33.25
N GLN A 572 36.05 -3.15 34.14
CA GLN A 572 36.33 -1.71 34.34
C GLN A 572 35.88 -1.16 35.72
N ASP A 573 36.91 -1.00 36.56
CA ASP A 573 37.05 -0.12 37.73
C ASP A 573 36.19 -0.36 39.00
N MET A 574 36.87 -0.32 40.16
CA MET A 574 36.26 -0.52 41.49
C MET A 574 35.15 0.49 41.80
N GLN A 575 35.23 1.71 41.25
CA GLN A 575 34.18 2.74 41.40
C GLN A 575 32.88 2.39 40.66
N THR A 576 32.95 1.70 39.52
CA THR A 576 31.77 1.23 38.77
C THR A 576 31.08 0.10 39.55
N LYS A 577 31.85 -0.82 40.13
CA LYS A 577 31.32 -1.88 41.00
C LYS A 577 30.67 -1.32 42.27
N GLU A 578 31.26 -0.34 42.94
CA GLU A 578 30.66 0.30 44.12
C GLU A 578 29.38 1.08 43.78
N LYS A 579 29.35 1.83 42.66
CA LYS A 579 28.12 2.49 42.18
C LYS A 579 27.04 1.48 41.79
N MET A 580 27.40 0.37 41.14
CA MET A 580 26.46 -0.71 40.83
C MET A 580 25.93 -1.39 42.10
N LEU A 581 26.79 -1.71 43.07
CA LEU A 581 26.41 -2.28 44.36
C LEU A 581 25.52 -1.33 45.17
N ALA A 582 25.80 -0.02 45.11
CA ALA A 582 24.96 1.01 45.70
C ALA A 582 23.59 1.05 45.01
N GLN A 583 23.54 1.14 43.68
CA GLN A 583 22.28 1.12 42.92
C GLN A 583 21.45 -0.14 43.16
N VAL A 584 22.09 -1.31 43.25
CA VAL A 584 21.44 -2.60 43.58
C VAL A 584 20.85 -2.57 44.99
N LYS A 585 21.54 -1.98 45.97
CA LYS A 585 21.00 -1.81 47.33
C LYS A 585 19.82 -0.83 47.38
N THR A 586 19.87 0.28 46.67
CA THR A 586 18.79 1.29 46.68
C THR A 586 17.52 0.81 45.98
N HIS A 587 17.64 0.01 44.93
CA HIS A 587 16.51 -0.44 44.10
C HIS A 587 16.05 -1.88 44.39
N LYS A 588 16.66 -2.55 45.37
CA LYS A 588 16.25 -3.88 45.84
C LYS A 588 14.75 -3.96 46.21
N PRO A 589 14.13 -2.95 46.88
CA PRO A 589 12.70 -2.99 47.21
C PRO A 589 11.79 -3.10 45.97
N ILE A 590 12.14 -2.42 44.87
CA ILE A 590 11.40 -2.43 43.60
C ILE A 590 11.50 -3.81 42.94
N LEU A 591 12.68 -4.43 42.97
CA LEU A 591 12.85 -5.79 42.47
C LEU A 591 12.04 -6.81 43.28
N ASP A 592 12.05 -6.68 44.61
CA ASP A 592 11.30 -7.56 45.52
C ASP A 592 9.78 -7.35 45.42
N GLU A 593 9.32 -6.16 45.01
CA GLU A 593 7.91 -5.89 44.67
C GLU A 593 7.49 -6.68 43.42
N TYR A 594 8.23 -6.55 42.31
CA TYR A 594 7.88 -7.24 41.06
C TYR A 594 8.02 -8.77 41.17
N ARG A 595 8.99 -9.28 41.93
CA ARG A 595 9.10 -10.72 42.23
C ARG A 595 7.86 -11.26 42.96
N ARG A 596 7.26 -10.46 43.85
CA ARG A 596 6.01 -10.83 44.53
C ARG A 596 4.79 -10.68 43.63
N LYS A 597 4.79 -9.69 42.73
CA LYS A 597 3.67 -9.44 41.81
C LYS A 597 3.54 -10.54 40.74
N TYR A 598 4.66 -11.05 40.24
CA TYR A 598 4.70 -12.02 39.14
C TYR A 598 5.21 -13.40 39.58
N SER A 599 5.07 -13.77 40.85
CA SER A 599 5.43 -15.11 41.31
C SER A 599 4.51 -16.17 40.68
N ILE A 600 5.09 -17.29 40.29
CA ILE A 600 4.35 -18.46 39.81
C ILE A 600 4.25 -19.43 40.98
N ASP A 601 3.05 -19.56 41.54
CA ASP A 601 2.76 -20.52 42.63
C ASP A 601 2.91 -21.99 42.19
#